data_AF-A0A087GST9-F1
#
_entry.id   AF-A0A087GST9-F1
#
_cell.length_a   1.000
_cell.length_b   1.000
_cell.length_c   1.000
_cell.angle_alpha   90.00
_cell.angle_beta   90.00
_cell.angle_gamma   90.00
#
_symmetry.space_group_name_H-M   'P 1'
#
loop_
_entity.id
_entity.type
_entity.pdbx_description
1 polymer ?
#
loop_
_entity_poly.entity_id
_entity_poly.type
_entity_poly.pdbx_seq_one_letter_code
_entity_poly.pdbx_strand_id
1 'polypeptide(L)'
;MWPFWWKGASGFSARSTAEEVTHGIDGTGLTAIVTGASSGIGEETTRVLALRGVHVVMAVRNTDSGNQVREKILKETPQAKIDVMKLDLSSFASVRSFASEYKSLNLPLNLLINNAGIMACPFTLSSDNIELQFATNHLGMFKQKII
;
A
#
# COMPACT_ATOMS: atom_id res chain seq x y z
N MET A 1 1.46 32.02 -1.47
CA MET A 1 1.01 30.92 -0.60
C MET A 1 -0.38 30.52 -1.07
N TRP A 2 -0.57 29.30 -1.58
CA TRP A 2 -1.89 28.85 -2.06
C TRP A 2 -2.82 28.66 -0.85
N PRO A 3 -4.02 29.27 -0.81
CA PRO A 3 -4.92 29.07 0.32
C PRO A 3 -5.43 27.63 0.37
N PHE A 4 -5.10 26.90 1.44
CA PHE A 4 -5.36 25.46 1.61
C PHE A 4 -6.85 25.06 1.57
N TRP A 5 -7.78 26.01 1.60
CA TRP A 5 -9.23 25.78 1.52
C TRP A 5 -9.81 25.91 0.11
N TRP A 6 -9.03 26.37 -0.87
CA TRP A 6 -9.55 26.56 -2.22
C TRP A 6 -9.78 25.21 -2.90
N LYS A 7 -11.02 24.97 -3.33
CA LYS A 7 -11.41 23.79 -4.11
C LYS A 7 -11.06 23.99 -5.58
N GLY A 8 -10.32 23.04 -6.15
CA GLY A 8 -9.99 23.03 -7.57
C GLY A 8 -11.13 22.51 -8.44
N ALA A 9 -10.85 22.26 -9.72
CA ALA A 9 -11.84 21.71 -10.67
C ALA A 9 -12.41 20.34 -10.26
N SER A 10 -11.69 19.58 -9.42
CA SER A 10 -12.16 18.33 -8.85
C SER A 10 -13.19 18.49 -7.72
N GLY A 11 -13.43 19.72 -7.23
CA GLY A 11 -14.29 19.98 -6.07
C GLY A 11 -13.65 19.69 -4.70
N PHE A 12 -12.41 19.16 -4.69
CA PHE A 12 -11.65 18.87 -3.48
C PHE A 12 -10.55 19.91 -3.22
N SER A 13 -10.11 20.01 -1.96
CA SER A 13 -9.04 20.90 -1.52
C SER A 13 -7.93 20.11 -0.83
N ALA A 14 -6.83 20.77 -0.48
CA ALA A 14 -5.75 20.16 0.31
C ALA A 14 -6.19 19.70 1.72
N ARG A 15 -7.38 20.10 2.18
CA ARG A 15 -7.98 19.66 3.45
C ARG A 15 -8.98 18.53 3.31
N SER A 16 -9.32 18.12 2.08
CA SER A 16 -10.29 17.06 1.87
C SER A 16 -9.73 15.72 2.35
N THR A 17 -10.53 14.95 3.08
CA THR A 17 -10.11 13.65 3.60
C THR A 17 -10.19 12.56 2.52
N ALA A 18 -9.45 11.47 2.71
CA ALA A 18 -9.55 10.32 1.79
C ALA A 18 -10.97 9.74 1.75
N GLU A 19 -11.72 9.80 2.85
CA GLU A 19 -13.13 9.39 2.86
C GLU A 19 -14.03 10.32 2.05
N GLU A 20 -13.87 11.64 2.18
CA GLU A 20 -14.63 12.62 1.40
C GLU A 20 -14.38 12.46 -0.10
N VAL A 21 -13.11 12.27 -0.47
CA VAL A 21 -12.71 12.09 -1.87
C VAL A 21 -13.28 10.82 -2.48
N THR A 22 -13.48 9.78 -1.66
CA THR A 22 -13.99 8.47 -2.11
C THR A 22 -15.49 8.28 -1.82
N HIS A 23 -16.19 9.32 -1.39
CA HIS A 23 -17.60 9.19 -1.03
C HIS A 23 -18.44 8.75 -2.24
N GLY A 24 -19.30 7.74 -2.03
CA GLY A 24 -20.16 7.17 -3.08
C GLY A 24 -19.47 6.20 -4.05
N ILE A 25 -18.16 5.93 -3.88
CA ILE A 25 -17.45 4.92 -4.67
C ILE A 25 -17.69 3.53 -4.08
N ASP A 26 -18.10 2.59 -4.92
CA ASP A 26 -18.16 1.16 -4.58
C ASP A 26 -17.03 0.42 -5.31
N GLY A 27 -16.11 -0.15 -4.53
CA GLY A 27 -14.97 -0.93 -5.00
C GLY A 27 -15.15 -2.44 -4.81
N THR A 28 -16.37 -2.90 -4.49
CA THR A 28 -16.66 -4.33 -4.33
C THR A 28 -16.25 -5.12 -5.57
N GLY A 29 -15.54 -6.23 -5.33
CA GLY A 29 -15.01 -7.09 -6.38
C GLY A 29 -13.65 -6.65 -6.94
N LEU A 30 -13.16 -5.46 -6.58
CA LEU A 30 -11.79 -5.05 -6.88
C LEU A 30 -10.83 -5.57 -5.81
N THR A 31 -9.60 -5.83 -6.24
CA THR A 31 -8.48 -6.19 -5.36
C THR A 31 -7.32 -5.22 -5.57
N ALA A 32 -6.73 -4.79 -4.46
CA ALA A 32 -5.61 -3.85 -4.43
C ALA A 32 -4.42 -4.42 -3.66
N ILE A 33 -3.21 -4.22 -4.18
CA ILE A 33 -1.98 -4.36 -3.39
C ILE A 33 -1.56 -2.97 -2.91
N VAL A 34 -1.38 -2.79 -1.60
CA VAL A 34 -0.83 -1.56 -1.01
C VAL A 34 0.52 -1.88 -0.38
N THR A 35 1.59 -1.32 -0.94
CA THR A 35 2.94 -1.48 -0.39
C THR A 35 3.18 -0.51 0.76
N GLY A 36 3.85 -0.97 1.82
CA GLY A 36 4.14 -0.12 2.98
C GLY A 36 2.88 0.28 3.74
N ALA A 37 1.89 -0.61 3.76
CA ALA A 37 0.57 -0.38 4.34
C ALA A 37 0.52 -0.37 5.88
N SER A 38 1.65 -0.62 6.56
CA SER A 38 1.70 -0.75 8.03
C SER A 38 1.75 0.58 8.79
N SER A 39 1.71 1.73 8.10
CA SER A 39 1.67 3.05 8.74
C SER A 39 1.30 4.18 7.77
N GLY A 40 0.98 5.36 8.33
CA GLY A 40 0.90 6.63 7.61
C GLY A 40 -0.06 6.61 6.42
N ILE A 41 0.40 7.08 5.26
CA ILE A 41 -0.42 7.15 4.04
C ILE A 41 -0.86 5.75 3.56
N GLY A 42 0.00 4.74 3.72
CA GLY A 42 -0.32 3.37 3.33
C GLY A 42 -1.41 2.74 4.19
N GLU A 43 -1.38 3.01 5.50
CA GLU A 43 -2.44 2.60 6.43
C GLU A 43 -3.77 3.26 6.07
N GLU A 44 -3.78 4.59 5.89
CA GLU A 44 -5.00 5.33 5.55
C GLU A 44 -5.57 4.91 4.19
N THR A 45 -4.70 4.67 3.21
CA THR A 45 -5.10 4.16 1.89
C THR A 45 -5.76 2.78 2.03
N THR A 46 -5.16 1.89 2.82
CA THR A 46 -5.73 0.55 3.08
C THR A 46 -7.09 0.67 3.75
N ARG A 47 -7.20 1.50 4.78
CA ARG A 47 -8.44 1.71 5.54
C ARG A 47 -9.58 2.20 4.65
N VAL A 48 -9.33 3.20 3.81
CA VAL A 48 -10.37 3.77 2.94
C VAL A 48 -10.72 2.83 1.79
N LEU A 49 -9.75 2.14 1.18
CA LEU A 49 -10.06 1.12 0.15
C LEU A 49 -10.93 0.00 0.74
N ALA A 50 -10.58 -0.49 1.92
CA ALA A 50 -11.36 -1.49 2.65
C ALA A 50 -12.77 -1.00 3.00
N LEU A 51 -12.91 0.27 3.43
CA LEU A 51 -14.19 0.92 3.68
C LEU A 51 -15.07 1.00 2.42
N ARG A 52 -14.47 1.06 1.23
CA ARG A 52 -15.18 1.03 -0.07
C ARG A 52 -15.34 -0.39 -0.63
N GLY A 53 -15.10 -1.44 0.16
CA GLY A 53 -15.36 -2.83 -0.24
C GLY A 53 -14.27 -3.48 -1.09
N VAL A 54 -13.14 -2.80 -1.31
CA VAL A 54 -11.98 -3.37 -2.02
C VAL A 54 -11.32 -4.44 -1.14
N HIS A 55 -10.93 -5.56 -1.74
CA HIS A 55 -10.06 -6.54 -1.08
C HIS A 55 -8.63 -6.03 -1.10
N VAL A 56 -8.07 -5.72 0.07
CA VAL A 56 -6.72 -5.14 0.17
C VAL A 56 -5.70 -6.19 0.61
N VAL A 57 -4.65 -6.37 -0.17
CA VAL A 57 -3.43 -7.07 0.22
C VAL A 57 -2.42 -6.05 0.70
N MET A 58 -2.20 -6.02 2.01
CA MET A 58 -1.19 -5.20 2.68
C MET A 58 0.18 -5.86 2.50
N ALA A 59 0.99 -5.31 1.60
CA ALA A 59 2.34 -5.77 1.35
C ALA A 59 3.33 -5.00 2.24
N VAL A 60 3.86 -5.67 3.27
CA VAL A 60 4.63 -5.04 4.35
C VAL A 60 5.90 -5.82 4.69
N ARG A 61 6.93 -5.12 5.18
CA ARG A 61 8.19 -5.77 5.62
C ARG A 61 8.00 -6.59 6.90
N ASN A 62 7.29 -6.02 7.87
CA ASN A 62 6.97 -6.65 9.14
C ASN A 62 5.47 -6.98 9.17
N THR A 63 5.15 -8.28 9.12
CA THR A 63 3.77 -8.78 9.11
C THR A 63 3.07 -8.57 10.44
N ASP A 64 3.76 -8.53 11.57
CA ASP A 64 3.14 -8.28 12.87
C ASP A 64 2.60 -6.85 12.95
N SER A 65 3.38 -5.87 12.48
CA SER A 65 2.89 -4.48 12.36
C SER A 65 1.72 -4.37 11.37
N GLY A 66 1.78 -5.10 10.25
CA GLY A 66 0.67 -5.17 9.30
C GLY A 66 -0.60 -5.76 9.92
N ASN A 67 -0.47 -6.84 10.68
CA ASN A 67 -1.58 -7.48 11.39
C ASN A 67 -2.21 -6.55 12.44
N GLN A 68 -1.40 -5.80 13.20
CA GLN A 68 -1.93 -4.81 14.14
C GLN A 68 -2.80 -3.75 13.45
N VAL A 69 -2.35 -3.25 12.29
CA VAL A 69 -3.12 -2.29 11.49
C VAL A 69 -4.38 -2.94 10.92
N ARG A 70 -4.29 -4.16 10.38
CA ARG A 70 -5.45 -4.93 9.91
C ARG A 70 -6.51 -5.07 11.01
N GLU A 71 -6.12 -5.48 12.23
CA GLU A 71 -7.04 -5.60 13.36
C GLU A 71 -7.67 -4.27 13.76
N LYS A 72 -6.93 -3.17 13.69
CA LYS A 72 -7.49 -1.82 13.91
C LYS A 72 -8.56 -1.49 12.86
N ILE A 73 -8.29 -1.73 11.59
CA ILE A 73 -9.24 -1.46 10.50
C ILE A 73 -10.48 -2.35 10.62
N LEU A 74 -10.32 -3.63 10.97
CA LEU A 74 -11.44 -4.56 11.15
C LEU A 74 -12.37 -4.16 12.31
N LYS A 75 -11.88 -3.45 13.33
CA LYS A 75 -12.76 -2.89 14.38
C LYS A 75 -13.69 -1.81 13.85
N GLU A 76 -13.24 -1.02 12.87
CA GLU A 76 -14.02 0.04 12.24
C GLU A 76 -14.91 -0.52 11.11
N THR A 77 -14.39 -1.48 10.34
CA THR A 77 -15.08 -2.11 9.21
C THR A 77 -14.98 -3.64 9.32
N PRO A 78 -15.86 -4.31 10.10
CA PRO A 78 -15.75 -5.75 10.37
C PRO A 78 -15.82 -6.66 9.14
N GLN A 79 -16.44 -6.17 8.06
CA GLN A 79 -16.60 -6.93 6.81
C GLN A 79 -15.48 -6.68 5.80
N ALA A 80 -14.47 -5.87 6.15
CA ALA A 80 -13.35 -5.59 5.28
C ALA A 80 -12.56 -6.86 4.96
N LYS A 81 -12.16 -7.03 3.71
CA LYS A 81 -11.31 -8.13 3.25
C LYS A 81 -9.88 -7.62 3.18
N ILE A 82 -9.07 -8.02 4.15
CA ILE A 82 -7.67 -7.57 4.27
C ILE A 82 -6.78 -8.77 4.53
N ASP A 83 -5.81 -8.98 3.65
CA ASP A 83 -4.72 -9.94 3.83
C ASP A 83 -3.40 -9.19 4.10
N VAL A 84 -2.53 -9.78 4.91
CA VAL A 84 -1.20 -9.24 5.19
C VAL A 84 -0.16 -10.19 4.61
N MET A 85 0.67 -9.69 3.72
CA MET A 85 1.68 -10.47 3.02
C MET A 85 3.06 -9.82 3.17
N LYS A 86 4.09 -10.65 3.30
CA LYS A 86 5.46 -10.18 3.49
C LYS A 86 6.05 -9.67 2.17
N LEU A 87 6.54 -8.43 2.18
CA LEU A 87 7.26 -7.83 1.07
C LEU A 87 8.37 -6.90 1.57
N ASP A 88 9.61 -7.26 1.26
CA ASP A 88 10.78 -6.38 1.40
C ASP A 88 11.28 -5.94 0.02
N LEU A 89 11.04 -4.67 -0.31
CA LEU A 89 11.44 -4.08 -1.60
C LEU A 89 12.95 -3.90 -1.74
N SER A 90 13.72 -3.99 -0.65
CA SER A 90 15.17 -3.95 -0.72
C SER A 90 15.79 -5.27 -1.17
N SER A 91 14.99 -6.35 -1.27
CA SER A 91 15.43 -7.69 -1.64
C SER A 91 14.69 -8.23 -2.86
N PHE A 92 15.40 -8.50 -3.94
CA PHE A 92 14.78 -9.08 -5.15
C PHE A 92 14.25 -10.49 -4.94
N ALA A 93 14.86 -11.25 -4.03
CA ALA A 93 14.33 -12.55 -3.63
C ALA A 93 12.95 -12.39 -2.96
N SER A 94 12.81 -11.42 -2.06
CA SER A 94 11.51 -11.14 -1.42
C SER A 94 10.45 -10.71 -2.43
N VAL A 95 10.80 -9.87 -3.41
CA VAL A 95 9.84 -9.44 -4.45
C VAL A 95 9.36 -10.63 -5.29
N ARG A 96 10.25 -11.56 -5.66
CA ARG A 96 9.88 -12.77 -6.40
C ARG A 96 8.99 -13.70 -5.58
N SER A 97 9.32 -13.92 -4.30
CA SER A 97 8.50 -14.75 -3.42
C SER A 97 7.10 -14.18 -3.24
N PHE A 98 6.99 -12.88 -2.98
CA PHE A 98 5.70 -12.18 -2.87
C PHE A 98 4.88 -12.31 -4.16
N ALA A 99 5.50 -12.09 -5.32
CA ALA A 99 4.82 -12.22 -6.60
C ALA A 99 4.30 -13.65 -6.85
N SER A 100 5.10 -14.66 -6.52
CA SER A 100 4.71 -16.08 -6.66
C SER A 100 3.57 -16.43 -5.70
N GLU A 101 3.64 -15.98 -4.45
CA GLU A 101 2.61 -16.20 -3.43
C GLU A 101 1.30 -15.53 -3.84
N TYR A 102 1.35 -14.26 -4.26
CA TYR A 102 0.16 -13.54 -4.71
C TYR A 102 -0.50 -14.20 -5.93
N LYS A 103 0.30 -14.65 -6.92
CA LYS A 103 -0.21 -15.41 -8.07
C LYS A 103 -0.91 -16.70 -7.65
N SER A 104 -0.41 -17.37 -6.60
CA SER A 104 -1.04 -18.61 -6.09
C SER A 104 -2.42 -18.39 -5.46
N LEU A 105 -2.74 -17.16 -5.02
CA LEU A 105 -4.06 -16.81 -4.49
C LEU A 105 -5.14 -16.76 -5.58
N ASN A 106 -4.75 -16.69 -6.85
CA ASN A 106 -5.66 -16.56 -8.00
C ASN A 106 -6.67 -15.41 -7.86
N LEU A 107 -6.22 -14.30 -7.24
CA LEU A 107 -6.98 -13.05 -7.13
C LEU A 107 -6.67 -12.16 -8.34
N PRO A 108 -7.65 -11.37 -8.84
CA PRO A 108 -7.35 -10.33 -9.80
C PRO A 108 -6.47 -9.25 -9.16
N LEU A 109 -5.62 -8.57 -9.94
CA LEU A 109 -4.93 -7.36 -9.50
C LEU A 109 -5.51 -6.16 -10.24
N ASN A 110 -6.34 -5.36 -9.58
CA ASN A 110 -6.96 -4.18 -10.19
C ASN A 110 -6.18 -2.90 -9.88
N LEU A 111 -5.60 -2.82 -8.68
CA LEU A 111 -4.88 -1.63 -8.20
C LEU A 111 -3.54 -2.03 -7.59
N LEU A 112 -2.47 -1.35 -7.99
CA LEU A 112 -1.14 -1.47 -7.36
C LEU A 112 -0.71 -0.11 -6.83
N ILE A 113 -0.72 0.04 -5.50
CA ILE A 113 -0.34 1.27 -4.81
C ILE A 113 1.11 1.17 -4.33
N ASN A 114 1.99 1.82 -5.09
CA ASN A 114 3.42 1.93 -4.84
C ASN A 114 3.72 3.03 -3.81
N ASN A 115 3.45 2.75 -2.54
CA ASN A 115 3.59 3.69 -1.43
C ASN A 115 4.84 3.45 -0.56
N ALA A 116 5.36 2.22 -0.48
CA ALA A 116 6.49 1.91 0.40
C ALA A 116 7.77 2.68 0.06
N GLY A 117 8.27 3.53 0.95
CA GLY A 117 9.52 4.25 0.75
C GLY A 117 10.32 4.45 2.04
N ILE A 118 11.61 4.69 1.88
CA ILE A 118 12.52 5.10 2.95
C ILE A 118 13.23 6.39 2.55
N MET A 119 13.62 7.21 3.52
CA MET A 119 14.33 8.47 3.30
C MET A 119 15.28 8.74 4.47
N ALA A 120 16.32 9.53 4.22
CA ALA A 120 17.27 9.99 5.24
C ALA A 120 17.96 8.85 6.01
N CYS A 121 18.12 7.69 5.36
CA CYS A 121 18.86 6.55 5.91
C CYS A 121 20.37 6.76 5.71
N PRO A 122 21.23 6.37 6.67
CA PRO A 122 22.67 6.27 6.46
C PRO A 122 22.98 5.37 5.25
N PHE A 123 24.09 5.64 4.57
CA PHE A 123 24.53 4.80 3.46
C PHE A 123 24.64 3.34 3.91
N THR A 124 23.83 2.49 3.30
CA THR A 124 23.74 1.05 3.60
C THR A 124 23.48 0.33 2.29
N LEU A 125 24.02 -0.88 2.15
CA LEU A 125 23.75 -1.73 0.99
C LEU A 125 22.63 -2.73 1.33
N SER A 126 21.76 -2.99 0.36
CA SER A 126 20.77 -4.05 0.45
C SER A 126 21.41 -5.43 0.30
N SER A 127 20.61 -6.49 0.48
CA SER A 127 21.05 -7.88 0.23
C SER A 127 21.57 -8.12 -1.18
N ASP A 128 21.15 -7.29 -2.14
CA ASP A 128 21.54 -7.37 -3.54
C ASP A 128 22.71 -6.42 -3.88
N ASN A 129 23.43 -5.92 -2.86
CA ASN A 129 24.59 -5.04 -2.99
C ASN A 129 24.31 -3.71 -3.73
N ILE A 130 23.09 -3.18 -3.55
CA ILE A 130 22.65 -1.89 -4.10
C ILE A 130 22.40 -0.91 -2.95
N GLU A 131 22.65 0.38 -3.13
CA GLU A 131 22.32 1.41 -2.14
C GLU A 131 20.85 1.29 -1.72
N LEU A 132 20.60 1.26 -0.41
CA LEU A 132 19.33 0.83 0.17
C LEU A 132 18.13 1.69 -0.26
N GLN A 133 18.28 3.01 -0.36
CA GLN A 133 17.21 3.90 -0.81
C GLN A 133 16.89 3.67 -2.28
N PHE A 134 17.90 3.52 -3.13
CA PHE A 134 17.73 3.22 -4.55
C PHE A 134 17.11 1.83 -4.78
N ALA A 135 17.57 0.83 -4.01
CA ALA A 135 17.01 -0.51 -4.04
C ALA A 135 15.50 -0.50 -3.69
N THR A 136 15.14 0.16 -2.59
CA THR A 136 13.77 0.19 -2.05
C THR A 136 12.83 1.05 -2.90
N ASN A 137 13.19 2.32 -3.10
CA ASN A 137 12.28 3.33 -3.63
C ASN A 137 12.16 3.27 -5.17
N HIS A 138 13.12 2.64 -5.85
CA HIS A 138 13.16 2.59 -7.31
C HIS A 138 13.11 1.17 -7.85
N LEU A 139 14.13 0.35 -7.57
CA LEU A 139 14.27 -0.96 -8.21
C LEU A 139 13.21 -1.97 -7.74
N GLY A 140 12.98 -2.05 -6.42
CA GLY A 140 11.99 -2.93 -5.82
C GLY A 140 10.57 -2.58 -6.30
N MET A 141 10.23 -1.29 -6.32
CA MET A 141 8.95 -0.81 -6.84
C MET A 141 8.74 -1.18 -8.32
N PHE A 142 9.74 -0.96 -9.18
CA PHE A 142 9.62 -1.25 -10.60
C PHE A 142 9.44 -2.75 -10.88
N LYS A 143 10.13 -3.61 -10.14
CA LYS A 143 10.05 -5.07 -10.32
C LYS A 143 8.69 -5.68 -9.96
N GLN A 144 7.86 -5.01 -9.16
CA GLN A 144 6.49 -5.44 -8.89
C GLN A 144 5.55 -5.27 -10.09
N LYS A 145 5.89 -4.46 -11.10
CA LYS A 145 5.04 -4.27 -12.29
C LYS A 145 4.91 -5.51 -13.18
N ILE A 146 5.58 -6.61 -12.83
CA ILE A 146 5.61 -7.89 -13.55
C ILE A 146 4.78 -8.96 -12.80
N ILE A 147 4.09 -8.58 -11.72
CA ILE A 147 3.09 -9.44 -11.07
C ILE A 147 1.93 -9.61 -12.05
#